data_AF-A0A838EV01-F1
#
_entry.id   AF-A0A838EV01-F1
#
_cell.length_a   1.000
_cell.length_b   1.000
_cell.length_c   1.000
_cell.angle_alpha   90.00
_cell.angle_beta   90.00
_cell.angle_gamma   90.00
#
_symmetry.space_group_name_H-M   'P 1'
#
loop_
_entity.id
_entity.type
_entity.pdbx_description
1 polymer ?
#
loop_
_entity_poly.entity_id
_entity_poly.type
_entity_poly.pdbx_seq_one_letter_code
_entity_poly.pdbx_strand_id
1 'polypeptide(L)' 'MEKSVFPPDPADVLLRDVMMSDLPIFFDQQLDPDANHMAAFTVKDPSDRDAFMTRWAKILGNETGTIQ' A
#
# COMPACT_ATOMS: atom_id res chain seq x y z
N MET A 1 14.66 4.04 -26.31
CA MET A 1 13.86 2.81 -26.48
C MET A 1 13.09 2.60 -25.20
N GLU A 2 11.99 3.32 -25.03
CA GLU A 2 11.08 3.08 -23.91
C GLU A 2 10.31 1.80 -24.22
N LYS A 3 10.46 0.79 -23.36
CA LYS A 3 9.59 -0.38 -23.43
C LYS A 3 8.18 0.13 -23.15
N SER A 4 7.33 0.09 -24.16
CA SER A 4 5.88 0.19 -23.99
C SER A 4 5.45 -0.97 -23.09
N VAL A 5 5.28 -0.67 -21.81
CA VAL A 5 4.65 -1.59 -20.85
C VAL A 5 3.16 -1.45 -21.11
N PHE A 6 2.61 -2.37 -21.90
CA PHE A 6 1.16 -2.53 -21.96
C PHE A 6 0.68 -2.98 -20.57
N PRO A 7 -0.47 -2.48 -20.10
CA PRO A 7 -1.04 -3.00 -18.86
C PRO A 7 -1.24 -4.52 -19.02
N PRO A 8 -0.99 -5.31 -17.96
CA PRO A 8 -1.28 -6.73 -18.00
C PRO A 8 -2.75 -6.94 -18.38
N ASP A 9 -3.03 -8.01 -19.11
CA ASP A 9 -4.42 -8.44 -19.32
C ASP A 9 -5.04 -8.63 -17.92
N PRO A 10 -6.25 -8.12 -17.65
CA PRO A 10 -6.90 -8.33 -16.35
C PRO A 10 -6.94 -9.79 -15.92
N ALA A 11 -6.93 -10.73 -16.87
CA ALA A 11 -6.83 -12.17 -16.61
C ALA A 11 -5.48 -12.60 -15.98
N ASP A 12 -4.41 -11.82 -16.13
CA ASP A 12 -3.07 -12.09 -15.61
C ASP A 12 -2.83 -11.47 -14.22
N VAL A 13 -3.77 -10.68 -13.69
CA VAL A 13 -3.65 -10.04 -12.38
C VAL A 13 -4.28 -10.93 -11.30
N LEU A 14 -3.47 -11.36 -10.34
CA LEU A 14 -3.90 -12.19 -9.21
C LEU A 14 -3.82 -11.40 -7.90
N LEU A 15 -4.88 -11.51 -7.09
CA LEU A 15 -4.88 -11.02 -5.71
C LEU A 15 -4.26 -12.07 -4.78
N ARG A 16 -3.53 -11.61 -3.77
CA ARG A 16 -2.99 -12.41 -2.68
C ARG A 16 -3.03 -11.63 -1.38
N ASP A 17 -2.90 -12.33 -0.27
CA ASP A 17 -2.77 -11.68 1.05
C ASP A 17 -1.51 -10.82 1.13
N VAL A 18 -1.62 -9.74 1.89
CA VAL A 18 -0.50 -8.84 2.19
C VAL A 18 0.43 -9.52 3.18
N MET A 19 1.74 -9.42 2.93
CA MET A 19 2.78 -9.94 3.81
C MET A 19 3.73 -8.83 4.25
N MET A 20 4.48 -9.05 5.33
CA MET A 20 5.38 -8.02 5.90
C MET A 20 6.39 -7.47 4.89
N SER A 21 6.81 -8.25 3.90
CA SER A 21 7.75 -7.80 2.87
C SER A 21 7.15 -6.80 1.88
N ASP A 22 5.82 -6.65 1.83
CA ASP A 22 5.14 -5.68 0.98
C ASP A 22 5.14 -4.29 1.62
N LEU A 23 5.30 -4.20 2.94
CA LEU A 23 5.19 -2.96 3.70
C LEU A 23 6.19 -1.87 3.27
N PRO A 24 7.46 -2.17 2.96
CA PRO A 24 8.37 -1.16 2.40
C PRO A 24 7.85 -0.56 1.09
N ILE A 25 7.27 -1.38 0.21
CA ILE A 25 6.71 -0.92 -1.08
C ILE A 25 5.51 0.00 -0.83
N PHE A 26 4.62 -0.38 0.08
CA PHE A 26 3.47 0.44 0.45
C PHE A 26 3.87 1.74 1.13
N PHE A 27 4.94 1.74 1.92
CA PHE A 27 5.47 2.96 2.51
C PHE A 27 6.00 3.91 1.43
N ASP A 28 6.77 3.40 0.48
CA ASP A 28 7.26 4.22 -0.65
C ASP A 28 6.10 4.81 -1.47
N GLN A 29 5.02 4.05 -1.69
CA GLN A 29 3.80 4.54 -2.33
C GLN A 29 3.08 5.60 -1.48
N GLN A 30 3.04 5.44 -0.16
CA GLN A 30 2.44 6.44 0.75
C GLN A 30 3.22 7.76 0.74
N LEU A 31 4.51 7.76 0.40
CA LEU A 31 5.29 9.00 0.29
C LEU A 31 4.98 9.80 -0.97
N ASP A 32 4.26 9.23 -1.94
CA ASP A 32 3.86 9.92 -3.16
C ASP A 32 2.88 11.08 -2.82
N PRO A 33 3.26 12.34 -3.05
CA PRO A 33 2.42 13.49 -2.73
C PRO A 33 1.14 13.54 -3.58
N ASP A 34 1.16 13.05 -4.82
CA ASP A 34 -0.01 13.03 -5.69
C ASP A 34 -1.00 11.99 -5.20
N ALA A 35 -0.51 10.80 -4.80
CA ALA A 35 -1.34 9.78 -4.17
C ALA A 35 -1.99 10.28 -2.87
N ASN A 36 -1.22 10.98 -2.04
CA ASN A 36 -1.74 11.60 -0.81
C ASN A 36 -2.81 12.66 -1.09
N HIS A 37 -2.59 13.51 -2.08
CA HIS A 37 -3.57 14.51 -2.49
C HIS A 37 -4.86 13.86 -3.02
N MET A 38 -4.74 12.79 -3.81
CA MET A 38 -5.89 12.04 -4.34
C MET A 38 -6.68 11.29 -3.27
N ALA A 39 -6.01 10.76 -2.25
CA ALA A 39 -6.65 9.97 -1.20
C ALA A 39 -7.63 10.76 -0.33
N ALA A 40 -7.55 12.10 -0.35
CA ALA A 40 -8.38 13.08 0.38
C ALA A 40 -8.39 12.95 1.93
N PHE A 41 -8.08 11.78 2.48
CA PHE A 41 -7.99 11.48 3.91
C PHE A 41 -6.68 10.74 4.19
N THR A 42 -5.63 11.50 4.49
CA THR A 42 -4.32 10.95 4.87
C THR A 42 -4.01 11.22 6.33
N VAL A 43 -3.02 10.51 6.86
CA VAL A 43 -2.43 10.85 8.16
C VAL A 43 -1.75 12.22 8.07
N LYS A 44 -1.61 12.89 9.22
CA LYS A 44 -1.02 14.23 9.31
C LYS A 44 0.44 14.27 8.82
N ASP A 45 1.20 13.22 9.11
CA ASP A 45 2.56 13.02 8.62
C ASP A 45 2.64 11.68 7.88
N PRO A 46 2.55 11.66 6.53
CA PRO A 46 2.65 10.44 5.75
C PRO A 46 4.08 9.87 5.73
N SER A 47 5.08 10.61 6.22
CA SER A 47 6.48 10.16 6.30
C SER A 47 6.85 9.49 7.62
N ASP A 48 5.93 9.43 8.59
CA ASP A 48 6.15 8.74 9.86
C ASP A 48 6.12 7.21 9.66
N ARG A 49 7.33 6.67 9.49
CA ARG A 49 7.55 5.23 9.27
C ARG A 49 7.18 4.38 10.47
N ASP A 50 7.38 4.87 11.69
CA ASP A 50 7.11 4.09 12.91
C ASP A 50 5.60 3.99 13.16
N ALA A 51 4.86 5.07 12.92
CA ALA A 51 3.40 5.06 12.96
C ALA A 51 2.81 4.13 11.87
N PHE A 52 3.37 4.18 10.65
CA PHE A 52 3.00 3.27 9.56
C PHE A 52 3.19 1.80 9.96
N MET A 53 4.39 1.44 10.43
CA MET A 53 4.72 0.06 10.80
C MET A 53 3.86 -0.44 11.97
N THR A 54 3.62 0.40 12.98
CA THR A 54 2.76 0.06 14.13
C THR A 54 1.34 -0.25 13.70
N ARG A 55 0.77 0.56 12.79
CA ARG A 55 -0.57 0.33 12.24
C ARG A 55 -0.64 -0.98 11.45
N TRP A 56 0.33 -1.24 10.59
CA TRP A 56 0.37 -2.47 9.78
C TRP A 56 0.61 -3.73 10.62
N ALA A 57 1.44 -3.67 11.65
CA ALA A 57 1.62 -4.79 12.59
C ALA A 57 0.30 -5.18 13.27
N LYS A 58 -0.52 -4.19 13.64
CA LYS A 58 -1.87 -4.43 14.19
C LYS A 58 -2.82 -5.07 13.18
N ILE A 59 -2.77 -4.63 11.93
CA ILE A 59 -3.62 -5.17 10.85
C ILE A 59 -3.24 -6.62 10.54
N LEU A 60 -1.94 -6.89 10.34
CA LEU A 60 -1.44 -8.23 10.02
C LEU A 60 -1.58 -9.21 11.19
N GLY A 61 -1.60 -8.71 12.43
CA GLY A 61 -1.89 -9.52 13.62
C GLY A 61 -3.37 -9.82 13.84
N ASN A 62 -4.28 -9.30 13.01
CA ASN A 62 -5.72 -9.51 13.12
C ASN A 62 -6.23 -10.50 12.07
N GLU A 63 -6.30 -11.78 12.45
CA GLU A 63 -6.71 -12.89 11.55
C GLU A 63 -8.16 -12.78 11.02
N THR A 64 -9.02 -11.96 11.64
CA THR A 64 -10.44 -11.81 11.26
C THR A 64 -10.76 -10.45 10.63
N GLY A 65 -9.75 -9.71 10.16
CA GLY A 65 -9.90 -8.34 9.66
C GLY A 65 -10.93 -8.17 8.55
N THR A 66 -12.19 -7.90 8.91
CA THR A 66 -13.23 -7.45 7.99
C THR A 66 -13.01 -5.96 7.72
N ILE A 67 -12.85 -5.57 6.46
CA ILE A 67 -12.92 -4.16 6.05
C ILE A 67 -14.39 -3.76 6.19
N GLN A 68 -14.72 -2.99 7.23
CA GLN A 68 -16.05 -2.39 7.42
C GLN A 68 -16.16 -1.05 6.69
#